data_AF-A0A199UU13-F1
#
_entry.id   AF-A0A199UU13-F1
#
_cell.length_a   1.000
_cell.length_b   1.000
_cell.length_c   1.000
_cell.angle_alpha   90.00
_cell.angle_beta   90.00
_cell.angle_gamma   90.00
#
_symmetry.space_group_name_H-M   'P 1'
#
loop_
_entity.id
_entity.type
_entity.pdbx_description
1 polymer ?
#
loop_
_entity_poly.entity_id
_entity_poly.type
_entity_poly.pdbx_seq_one_letter_code
_entity_poly.pdbx_strand_id
1 'polypeptide(L)'
;MIRGSTGVIGVVNFITFLVSIPILGGGIWLSVQANSTDCLRFLQWPLIIIGLTVLVISLAGFAGACYRISWLLQLYLVAMFVVIAALLFFVIFAYAVTDHGHGEVVFDRAFLEYQLSDYSGWLKDRVSDPGYWNKISACLRDADACRGMAQYVRNTNTGMVVHEPASVFYQRDLSPIQSGCCKPPTSCGYAYVNETVWNPVSGSTASIDPDCLQWSNDQQTLCYRCDSCKAGVLATIRHSWRKASVINIVVLVILVIVYIVGFAAYRNARRIDNDEPFGESRMTKARPSSFRLF
;
A
#
# COMPACT_ATOMS: atom_id res chain seq x y z
N MET A 1 21.02 -39.84 0.42
CA MET A 1 20.95 -39.04 -0.82
C MET A 1 19.72 -38.15 -0.77
N ILE A 2 19.89 -36.84 -0.54
CA ILE A 2 18.81 -35.85 -0.63
C ILE A 2 19.20 -34.89 -1.76
N ARG A 3 19.00 -35.33 -3.00
CA ARG A 3 19.30 -34.53 -4.21
C ARG A 3 18.15 -33.57 -4.56
N GLY A 4 17.00 -33.71 -3.89
CA GLY A 4 15.83 -32.83 -4.06
C GLY A 4 15.83 -31.56 -3.20
N SER A 5 16.41 -31.57 -2.00
CA SER A 5 16.28 -30.44 -1.05
C SER A 5 17.04 -29.19 -1.48
N THR A 6 18.17 -29.33 -2.20
CA THR A 6 18.89 -28.19 -2.79
C THR A 6 18.13 -27.55 -3.95
N GLY A 7 17.42 -28.36 -4.75
CA GLY A 7 16.52 -27.86 -5.81
C GLY A 7 15.34 -27.09 -5.24
N VAL A 8 14.73 -27.60 -4.16
CA VAL A 8 13.61 -26.93 -3.48
C VAL A 8 14.02 -25.56 -2.94
N ILE A 9 15.20 -25.43 -2.31
CA ILE A 9 15.70 -24.14 -1.80
C ILE A 9 15.99 -23.16 -2.94
N GLY A 10 16.56 -23.65 -4.05
CA GLY A 10 16.80 -22.82 -5.25
C GLY A 10 15.52 -22.32 -5.90
N VAL A 11 14.52 -23.20 -6.08
CA VAL A 11 13.20 -22.86 -6.62
C VAL A 11 12.48 -21.88 -5.70
N VAL A 12 12.54 -22.09 -4.39
CA VAL A 12 11.95 -21.20 -3.39
C VAL A 12 12.56 -19.80 -3.49
N ASN A 13 13.89 -19.66 -3.49
CA ASN A 13 14.55 -18.36 -3.61
C ASN A 13 14.29 -17.66 -4.95
N PHE A 14 14.15 -18.43 -6.04
CA PHE A 14 13.77 -17.89 -7.34
C PHE A 14 12.33 -17.35 -7.33
N ILE A 15 11.40 -18.06 -6.68
CA ILE A 15 10.02 -17.57 -6.47
C ILE A 15 10.03 -16.31 -5.60
N THR A 16 10.83 -16.24 -4.54
CA THR A 16 10.94 -15.02 -3.70
C THR A 16 11.48 -13.84 -4.50
N PHE A 17 12.44 -14.06 -5.40
CA PHE A 17 12.94 -13.04 -6.32
C PHE A 17 11.84 -12.58 -7.29
N LEU A 18 11.09 -13.51 -7.88
CA LEU A 18 9.94 -13.17 -8.74
C LEU A 18 8.85 -12.41 -7.98
N VAL A 19 8.66 -12.67 -6.69
CA VAL A 19 7.74 -11.93 -5.82
C VAL A 19 8.30 -10.54 -5.43
N SER A 20 9.61 -10.35 -5.40
CA SER A 20 10.21 -9.01 -5.19
C SER A 20 10.01 -8.07 -6.39
N ILE A 21 9.87 -8.61 -7.61
CA ILE A 21 9.65 -7.82 -8.83
C ILE A 21 8.32 -7.04 -8.78
N PRO A 22 7.15 -7.61 -8.42
CA PRO A 22 5.92 -6.84 -8.25
C PRO A 22 5.91 -5.95 -7.01
N ILE A 23 6.75 -6.17 -6.00
CA ILE A 23 6.91 -5.25 -4.86
C ILE A 23 7.69 -4.00 -5.29
N LEU A 24 8.82 -4.19 -5.98
CA LEU A 24 9.61 -3.11 -6.56
C LEU A 24 8.85 -2.44 -7.70
N GLY A 25 8.19 -3.22 -8.54
CA GLY A 25 7.32 -2.78 -9.63
C GLY A 25 6.09 -2.05 -9.10
N GLY A 26 5.52 -2.44 -7.97
CA GLY A 26 4.44 -1.71 -7.28
C GLY A 26 4.94 -0.40 -6.67
N GLY A 27 6.14 -0.40 -6.07
CA GLY A 27 6.81 0.82 -5.60
C GLY A 27 7.15 1.80 -6.73
N ILE A 28 7.60 1.28 -7.88
CA ILE A 28 7.92 2.05 -9.09
C ILE A 28 6.64 2.45 -9.83
N TRP A 29 5.60 1.62 -9.87
CA TRP A 29 4.31 1.96 -10.46
C TRP A 29 3.59 3.04 -9.65
N LEU A 30 3.71 2.98 -8.31
CA LEU A 30 3.33 4.08 -7.43
C LEU A 30 4.16 5.34 -7.67
N SER A 31 5.40 5.26 -8.17
CA SER A 31 6.17 6.45 -8.57
C SER A 31 5.92 6.90 -10.02
N VAL A 32 5.47 6.00 -10.90
CA VAL A 32 5.32 6.25 -12.36
C VAL A 32 3.89 6.62 -12.74
N GLN A 33 2.86 6.08 -12.08
CA GLN A 33 1.47 6.49 -12.32
C GLN A 33 1.06 7.74 -11.52
N ALA A 34 1.99 8.30 -10.75
CA ALA A 34 1.69 9.36 -9.81
C ALA A 34 2.67 10.52 -9.95
N ASN A 35 2.44 11.35 -10.97
CA ASN A 35 2.87 12.75 -10.95
C ASN A 35 2.42 13.48 -9.66
N SER A 36 1.48 12.94 -8.88
CA SER A 36 0.96 13.50 -7.63
C SER A 36 1.51 12.89 -6.33
N THR A 37 2.23 11.75 -6.34
CA THR A 37 2.74 11.14 -5.07
C THR A 37 4.19 11.47 -4.75
N ASP A 38 4.94 12.10 -5.65
CA ASP A 38 6.25 12.72 -5.31
C ASP A 38 6.11 13.77 -4.19
N CYS A 39 4.89 14.29 -3.98
CA CYS A 39 4.55 15.24 -2.93
C CYS A 39 4.62 14.68 -1.52
N LEU A 40 4.53 13.35 -1.37
CA LEU A 40 4.49 12.66 -0.08
C LEU A 40 5.74 11.80 0.10
N ARG A 41 6.91 12.44 -0.03
CA ARG A 41 8.24 11.84 0.17
C ARG A 41 8.34 11.04 1.49
N PHE A 42 7.62 11.47 2.52
CA PHE A 42 7.54 10.81 3.83
C PHE A 42 6.89 9.41 3.81
N LEU A 43 6.00 9.13 2.85
CA LEU A 43 5.35 7.82 2.68
C LEU A 43 6.14 6.89 1.74
N GLN A 44 6.99 7.45 0.89
CA GLN A 44 7.82 6.73 -0.06
C GLN A 44 8.98 5.99 0.63
N TRP A 45 9.59 6.60 1.65
CA TRP A 45 10.70 6.00 2.41
C TRP A 45 10.37 4.65 3.05
N PRO A 46 9.23 4.46 3.74
CA PRO A 46 8.82 3.16 4.26
C PRO A 46 8.75 2.06 3.18
N LEU A 47 8.18 2.38 2.01
CA LEU A 47 8.07 1.45 0.87
C LEU A 47 9.43 1.09 0.27
N ILE A 48 10.32 2.07 0.10
CA ILE A 48 11.70 1.84 -0.39
C ILE A 48 12.50 0.99 0.59
N ILE A 49 12.38 1.25 1.90
CA ILE A 49 13.06 0.46 2.94
C ILE A 49 12.55 -0.99 2.91
N ILE A 50 11.25 -1.22 2.75
CA ILE A 50 10.68 -2.57 2.60
C ILE A 50 11.19 -3.25 1.32
N GLY A 51 11.21 -2.56 0.18
CA GLY A 51 11.73 -3.11 -1.08
C GLY A 51 13.21 -3.47 -1.00
N LEU A 52 14.03 -2.61 -0.38
CA LEU A 52 15.47 -2.81 -0.23
C LEU A 52 15.80 -3.94 0.74
N THR A 53 15.04 -4.07 1.83
CA THR A 53 15.21 -5.21 2.75
C THR A 53 14.89 -6.54 2.07
N VAL A 54 13.79 -6.63 1.31
CA VAL A 54 13.45 -7.82 0.52
C VAL A 54 14.54 -8.17 -0.50
N LEU A 55 15.11 -7.18 -1.17
CA LEU A 55 16.18 -7.38 -2.16
C LEU A 55 17.48 -7.95 -1.53
N VAL A 56 17.88 -7.42 -0.37
CA VAL A 56 19.08 -7.91 0.36
C VAL A 56 18.91 -9.37 0.79
N ILE A 57 17.71 -9.77 1.19
CA ILE A 57 17.42 -11.15 1.63
C ILE A 57 17.43 -12.12 0.45
N SER A 58 16.88 -11.72 -0.70
CA SER A 58 16.92 -12.55 -1.92
C SER A 58 18.36 -12.86 -2.34
N LEU A 59 19.26 -11.87 -2.24
CA LEU A 59 20.69 -12.05 -2.51
C LEU A 59 21.37 -12.95 -1.47
N ALA A 60 21.04 -12.80 -0.18
CA ALA A 60 21.56 -13.65 0.88
C ALA A 60 21.07 -15.11 0.78
N GLY A 61 19.82 -15.33 0.37
CA GLY A 61 19.25 -16.66 0.12
C GLY A 61 19.95 -17.38 -1.02
N PHE A 62 20.30 -16.66 -2.10
CA PHE A 62 21.07 -17.20 -3.21
C PHE A 62 22.49 -17.62 -2.78
N ALA A 63 23.18 -16.78 -1.99
CA ALA A 63 24.49 -17.11 -1.45
C ALA A 63 24.45 -18.31 -0.47
N GLY A 64 23.39 -18.43 0.33
CA GLY A 64 23.17 -19.57 1.23
C GLY A 64 23.03 -20.92 0.54
N ALA A 65 22.41 -20.95 -0.63
CA ALA A 65 22.22 -22.18 -1.40
C ALA A 65 23.51 -22.71 -2.04
N CYS A 66 24.43 -21.81 -2.43
CA CYS A 66 25.66 -22.18 -3.14
C CYS A 66 26.77 -22.71 -2.23
N TYR A 67 26.90 -22.20 -1.00
CA TYR A 67 28.08 -22.46 -0.19
C TYR A 67 27.95 -23.58 0.85
N ARG A 68 26.74 -24.10 1.14
CA ARG A 68 26.52 -25.23 2.07
C ARG A 68 27.17 -25.03 3.46
N ILE A 69 27.37 -23.79 3.88
CA ILE A 69 27.97 -23.44 5.18
C ILE A 69 26.86 -23.34 6.24
N SER A 70 26.90 -24.18 7.26
CA SER A 70 25.89 -24.25 8.34
C SER A 70 25.71 -22.93 9.10
N TRP A 71 26.78 -22.15 9.27
CA TRP A 71 26.73 -20.81 9.88
C TRP A 71 25.98 -19.78 9.02
N LEU A 72 26.14 -19.87 7.70
CA LEU A 72 25.48 -18.96 6.76
C LEU A 72 23.98 -19.25 6.64
N LEU A 73 23.58 -20.53 6.76
CA LEU A 73 22.18 -20.94 6.86
C LEU A 73 21.51 -20.46 8.15
N GLN A 74 22.25 -20.44 9.27
CA GLN A 74 21.76 -19.89 10.54
C GLN A 74 21.57 -18.37 10.47
N LEU A 75 22.52 -17.64 9.88
CA LEU A 75 22.40 -16.20 9.65
C LEU A 75 21.20 -15.89 8.74
N TYR A 76 21.00 -16.69 7.68
CA TYR A 76 19.83 -16.58 6.79
C TYR A 76 18.50 -16.73 7.56
N LEU A 77 18.37 -17.73 8.44
CA LEU A 77 17.15 -17.92 9.23
C LEU A 77 16.89 -16.76 10.20
N VAL A 78 17.93 -16.21 10.84
CA VAL A 78 17.79 -15.03 11.71
C VAL A 78 17.36 -13.81 10.90
N ALA A 79 17.98 -13.56 9.75
CA ALA A 79 17.62 -12.46 8.86
C ALA A 79 16.16 -12.58 8.37
N MET A 80 15.73 -13.78 7.95
CA MET A 80 14.35 -14.04 7.56
C MET A 80 13.35 -13.78 8.70
N PHE A 81 13.67 -14.19 9.94
CA PHE A 81 12.82 -13.92 11.09
C PHE A 81 12.66 -12.42 11.37
N VAL A 82 13.76 -11.66 11.35
CA VAL A 82 13.73 -10.20 11.53
C VAL A 82 12.82 -9.54 10.50
N VAL A 83 12.82 -10.05 9.27
CA VAL A 83 12.03 -9.46 8.18
C VAL A 83 10.56 -9.81 8.31
N ILE A 84 10.22 -11.05 8.65
CA ILE A 84 8.84 -11.42 8.96
C ILE A 84 8.31 -10.54 10.10
N ALA A 85 9.09 -10.31 11.16
CA ALA A 85 8.73 -9.43 12.27
C ALA A 85 8.53 -7.98 11.81
N ALA A 86 9.42 -7.45 10.97
CA ALA A 86 9.31 -6.10 10.42
C ALA A 86 8.08 -5.92 9.51
N LEU A 87 7.78 -6.91 8.65
CA LEU A 87 6.58 -6.89 7.81
C LEU A 87 5.30 -7.00 8.63
N LEU A 88 5.26 -7.86 9.65
CA LEU A 88 4.16 -7.94 10.60
C LEU A 88 3.92 -6.59 11.30
N PHE A 89 4.99 -5.98 11.81
CA PHE A 89 4.92 -4.66 12.44
C PHE A 89 4.36 -3.61 11.47
N PHE A 90 4.84 -3.57 10.22
CA PHE A 90 4.34 -2.64 9.22
C PHE A 90 2.85 -2.87 8.89
N VAL A 91 2.40 -4.12 8.78
CA VAL A 91 0.97 -4.43 8.55
C VAL A 91 0.12 -3.89 9.70
N ILE A 92 0.52 -4.15 10.95
CA ILE A 92 -0.20 -3.67 12.14
C ILE A 92 -0.23 -2.14 12.16
N PHE A 93 0.91 -1.49 11.93
CA PHE A 93 1.01 -0.03 11.88
C PHE A 93 0.15 0.56 10.76
N ALA A 94 0.17 -0.04 9.56
CA ALA A 94 -0.62 0.42 8.43
C ALA A 94 -2.12 0.36 8.73
N TYR A 95 -2.62 -0.70 9.36
CA TYR A 95 -4.02 -0.77 9.78
C TYR A 95 -4.34 0.22 10.90
N ALA A 96 -3.51 0.28 11.95
CA ALA A 96 -3.73 1.19 13.08
C ALA A 96 -3.82 2.66 12.64
N VAL A 97 -3.00 3.06 11.67
CA VAL A 97 -2.96 4.43 11.15
C VAL A 97 -4.05 4.71 10.10
N THR A 98 -4.63 3.67 9.49
CA THR A 98 -5.65 3.79 8.43
C THR A 98 -7.03 3.28 8.83
N ASP A 99 -7.27 3.13 10.14
CA ASP A 99 -8.50 2.56 10.67
C ASP A 99 -9.68 3.52 10.52
N HIS A 100 -9.47 4.81 10.83
CA HIS A 100 -10.52 5.84 10.88
C HIS A 100 -10.56 6.73 9.62
N GLY A 101 -11.76 7.21 9.28
CA GLY A 101 -12.05 8.07 8.12
C GLY A 101 -12.70 7.37 6.94
N HIS A 102 -13.86 7.87 6.51
CA HIS A 102 -14.58 7.41 5.34
C HIS A 102 -14.96 8.61 4.48
N GLY A 103 -15.21 8.39 3.19
CA GLY A 103 -15.85 9.42 2.39
C GLY A 103 -17.34 9.45 2.72
N GLU A 104 -17.89 10.64 2.87
CA GLU A 104 -19.33 10.84 3.04
C GLU A 104 -20.01 10.81 1.67
N VAL A 105 -21.17 10.14 1.61
CA VAL A 105 -22.02 10.13 0.42
C VAL A 105 -22.89 11.37 0.43
N VAL A 106 -22.93 12.08 -0.70
CA VAL A 106 -23.80 13.24 -0.87
C VAL A 106 -24.98 12.85 -1.74
N PHE A 107 -26.18 13.32 -1.38
CA PHE A 107 -27.38 13.07 -2.19
C PHE A 107 -27.20 13.59 -3.61
N ASP A 108 -27.60 12.77 -4.60
CA ASP A 108 -27.54 13.08 -6.03
C ASP A 108 -26.13 13.38 -6.57
N ARG A 109 -25.10 12.79 -5.93
CA ARG A 109 -23.70 12.84 -6.35
C ARG A 109 -23.10 11.42 -6.35
N ALA A 110 -22.34 11.10 -7.39
CA ALA A 110 -21.57 9.84 -7.45
C ALA A 110 -20.22 9.95 -6.71
N PHE A 111 -19.65 11.16 -6.62
CA PHE A 111 -18.41 11.38 -5.90
C PHE A 111 -18.63 11.49 -4.38
N LEU A 112 -17.60 11.11 -3.62
CA LEU A 112 -17.58 11.22 -2.17
C LEU A 112 -17.03 12.58 -1.73
N GLU A 113 -17.46 13.03 -0.56
CA GLU A 113 -16.86 14.16 0.15
C GLU A 113 -16.00 13.66 1.31
N TYR A 114 -14.98 14.44 1.67
CA TYR A 114 -14.01 14.05 2.68
C TYR A 114 -13.86 15.18 3.68
N GLN A 115 -14.21 14.92 4.93
CA GLN A 115 -14.00 15.87 6.01
C GLN A 115 -12.79 15.46 6.85
N LEU A 116 -12.00 16.43 7.29
CA LEU A 116 -10.83 16.15 8.12
C LEU A 116 -11.20 15.69 9.54
N SER A 117 -12.42 16.03 10.00
CA SER A 117 -13.02 15.60 11.25
C SER A 117 -13.15 14.07 11.36
N ASP A 118 -13.46 13.39 10.25
CA ASP A 118 -13.67 11.93 10.20
C ASP A 118 -12.38 11.13 10.37
N TYR A 119 -11.25 11.78 10.15
CA TYR A 119 -9.94 11.20 10.36
C TYR A 119 -9.45 11.50 11.77
N SER A 120 -8.66 10.58 12.32
CA SER A 120 -8.04 10.73 13.64
C SER A 120 -6.70 10.00 13.69
N GLY A 121 -5.90 10.28 14.72
CA GLY A 121 -4.60 9.67 14.94
C GLY A 121 -3.44 10.35 14.21
N TRP A 122 -2.28 9.70 14.27
CA TRP A 122 -0.99 10.29 13.90
C TRP A 122 -0.89 10.79 12.45
N LEU A 123 -1.58 10.14 11.51
CA LEU A 123 -1.55 10.56 10.09
C LEU A 123 -2.26 11.89 9.88
N LYS A 124 -3.39 12.12 10.58
CA LYS A 124 -4.09 13.40 10.55
C LYS A 124 -3.23 14.51 11.11
N ASP A 125 -2.61 14.28 12.26
CA ASP A 125 -1.76 15.28 12.91
C ASP A 125 -0.62 15.67 11.98
N ARG A 126 0.03 14.68 11.35
CA ARG A 126 1.14 14.90 10.44
C ARG A 126 0.79 15.67 9.16
N VAL A 127 -0.41 15.49 8.63
CA VAL A 127 -0.88 16.23 7.44
C VAL A 127 -1.44 17.61 7.82
N SER A 128 -1.96 17.75 9.04
CA SER A 128 -2.46 19.01 9.58
C SER A 128 -1.33 19.96 9.98
N ASP A 129 -0.13 19.43 10.23
CA ASP A 129 1.07 20.22 10.51
C ASP A 129 1.37 21.22 9.37
N PRO A 130 1.37 22.54 9.64
CA PRO A 130 1.50 23.57 8.60
C PRO A 130 2.84 23.49 7.85
N GLY A 131 3.92 23.12 8.54
CA GLY A 131 5.24 22.99 7.91
C GLY A 131 5.34 21.82 6.93
N TYR A 132 4.59 20.73 7.18
CA TYR A 132 4.51 19.59 6.26
C TYR A 132 3.49 19.85 5.16
N TRP A 133 2.32 20.39 5.52
CA TRP A 133 1.27 20.70 4.57
C TRP A 133 1.74 21.66 3.48
N ASN A 134 2.48 22.72 3.82
CA ASN A 134 2.99 23.67 2.84
C ASN A 134 3.83 23.00 1.73
N LYS A 135 4.57 21.94 2.05
CA LYS A 135 5.34 21.18 1.06
C LYS A 135 4.42 20.30 0.19
N ILE A 136 3.43 19.68 0.82
CA ILE A 136 2.46 18.81 0.14
C ILE A 136 1.61 19.64 -0.82
N SER A 137 1.03 20.75 -0.36
CA SER A 137 0.17 21.64 -1.16
C SER A 137 0.93 22.29 -2.30
N ALA A 138 2.18 22.73 -2.06
CA ALA A 138 3.04 23.28 -3.12
C ALA A 138 3.28 22.24 -4.21
N CYS A 139 3.61 21.01 -3.82
CA CYS A 139 3.81 19.95 -4.80
C CYS A 139 2.50 19.54 -5.50
N LEU A 140 1.34 19.50 -4.83
CA LEU A 140 0.05 19.21 -5.47
C LEU A 140 -0.31 20.24 -6.54
N ARG A 141 0.06 21.50 -6.30
CA ARG A 141 -0.09 22.59 -7.25
C ARG A 141 0.88 22.45 -8.42
N ASP A 142 2.16 22.21 -8.15
CA ASP A 142 3.20 22.06 -9.18
C ASP A 142 2.97 20.80 -10.05
N ALA A 143 2.37 19.76 -9.46
CA ALA A 143 1.98 18.52 -10.13
C ALA A 143 0.69 18.65 -10.96
N ASP A 144 0.06 19.83 -11.00
CA ASP A 144 -1.20 20.06 -11.72
C ASP A 144 -2.29 19.04 -11.31
N ALA A 145 -2.43 18.74 -10.02
CA ALA A 145 -3.32 17.68 -9.54
C ALA A 145 -4.79 17.83 -10.00
N CYS A 146 -5.21 19.06 -10.31
CA CYS A 146 -6.54 19.41 -10.79
C CYS A 146 -6.68 19.48 -12.31
N ARG A 147 -5.61 19.31 -13.09
CA ARG A 147 -5.65 19.44 -14.55
C ARG A 147 -6.56 18.42 -15.23
N GLY A 148 -6.73 17.24 -14.64
CA GLY A 148 -7.64 16.21 -15.13
C GLY A 148 -9.13 16.50 -14.92
N MET A 149 -9.48 17.60 -14.25
CA MET A 149 -10.87 18.00 -14.00
C MET A 149 -11.52 18.57 -15.26
N ALA A 150 -10.78 19.39 -16.02
CA ALA A 150 -11.27 20.01 -17.24
C ALA A 150 -11.52 18.96 -18.32
N GLN A 151 -12.77 18.79 -18.70
CA GLN A 151 -13.18 17.80 -19.68
C GLN A 151 -14.28 18.38 -20.56
N TYR A 152 -14.05 18.30 -21.86
CA TYR A 152 -14.98 18.82 -22.82
C TYR A 152 -15.87 17.72 -23.36
N VAL A 153 -17.17 17.96 -23.36
CA VAL A 153 -18.16 17.04 -23.90
C VAL A 153 -18.63 17.57 -25.25
N ARG A 154 -18.73 16.67 -26.23
CA ARG A 154 -19.31 17.00 -27.53
C ARG A 154 -20.83 16.96 -27.41
N ASN A 155 -21.47 18.10 -27.61
CA ASN A 155 -22.92 18.19 -27.58
C ASN A 155 -23.49 17.39 -28.76
N THR A 156 -24.32 16.38 -28.48
CA THR A 156 -24.89 15.47 -29.48
C THR A 156 -25.84 16.17 -30.44
N ASN A 157 -26.48 17.27 -30.02
CA ASN A 157 -27.45 18.00 -30.83
C ASN A 157 -26.78 19.04 -31.75
N THR A 158 -25.70 19.67 -31.30
CA THR A 158 -25.06 20.78 -32.03
C THR A 158 -23.68 20.43 -32.59
N GLY A 159 -23.11 19.29 -32.22
CA GLY A 159 -21.77 18.85 -32.62
C GLY A 159 -20.62 19.66 -32.02
N MET A 160 -20.91 20.71 -31.26
CA MET A 160 -19.95 21.62 -30.63
C MET A 160 -19.33 21.02 -29.37
N VAL A 161 -18.07 21.35 -29.13
CA VAL A 161 -17.32 20.97 -27.93
C VAL A 161 -17.58 22.04 -26.87
N VAL A 162 -18.25 21.66 -25.78
CA VAL A 162 -18.62 22.56 -24.68
C VAL A 162 -18.10 22.01 -23.35
N HIS A 163 -18.01 22.88 -22.34
CA HIS A 163 -17.75 22.43 -20.97
C HIS A 163 -18.83 21.45 -20.52
N GLU A 164 -18.42 20.48 -19.71
CA GLU A 164 -19.35 19.48 -19.21
C GLU A 164 -20.48 20.13 -18.38
N PRO A 165 -21.76 19.79 -18.66
CA PRO A 165 -22.87 20.27 -17.85
C PRO A 165 -22.83 19.67 -16.44
N ALA A 166 -23.33 20.42 -15.46
CA ALA A 166 -23.30 20.06 -14.04
C ALA A 166 -23.84 18.65 -13.75
N SER A 167 -24.93 18.23 -14.43
CA SER A 167 -25.54 16.91 -14.23
C SER A 167 -24.62 15.75 -14.55
N VAL A 168 -23.74 15.90 -15.56
CA VAL A 168 -22.76 14.87 -15.93
C VAL A 168 -21.58 14.90 -14.95
N PHE A 169 -21.15 16.11 -14.54
CA PHE A 169 -20.12 16.28 -13.53
C PHE A 169 -20.49 15.62 -12.20
N TYR A 170 -21.76 15.74 -11.79
CA TYR A 170 -22.28 15.13 -10.56
C TYR A 170 -22.27 13.61 -10.56
N GLN A 171 -22.22 12.98 -11.73
CA GLN A 171 -22.16 11.53 -11.88
C GLN A 171 -20.73 11.01 -12.08
N ARG A 172 -19.71 11.87 -12.00
CA ARG A 172 -18.32 11.44 -12.11
C ARG A 172 -17.81 10.77 -10.84
N ASP A 173 -17.00 9.75 -11.04
CA ASP A 173 -16.15 9.17 -10.01
C ASP A 173 -14.86 10.00 -9.89
N LEU A 174 -14.88 11.00 -9.01
CA LEU A 174 -13.70 11.81 -8.72
C LEU A 174 -12.75 11.05 -7.77
N SER A 175 -11.44 11.20 -8.02
CA SER A 175 -10.45 10.77 -7.04
C SER A 175 -10.55 11.61 -5.75
N PRO A 176 -10.09 11.10 -4.59
CA PRO A 176 -10.23 11.85 -3.34
C PRO A 176 -9.55 13.23 -3.38
N ILE A 177 -8.38 13.34 -4.02
CA ILE A 177 -7.69 14.62 -4.23
C ILE A 177 -8.51 15.56 -5.13
N GLN A 178 -9.07 15.07 -6.23
CA GLN A 178 -9.90 15.88 -7.11
C GLN A 178 -11.14 16.42 -6.40
N SER A 179 -11.81 15.56 -5.62
CA SER A 179 -13.02 15.91 -4.89
C SER A 179 -12.77 16.86 -3.71
N GLY A 180 -11.58 16.82 -3.08
CA GLY A 180 -11.27 17.62 -1.90
C GLY A 180 -10.46 18.90 -2.19
N CYS A 181 -9.65 18.93 -3.25
CA CYS A 181 -8.76 20.07 -3.56
C CYS A 181 -9.24 20.91 -4.75
N CYS A 182 -9.95 20.30 -5.71
CA CYS A 182 -10.25 20.92 -7.02
C CYS A 182 -11.69 21.42 -7.16
N LYS A 183 -12.53 21.20 -6.16
CA LYS A 183 -13.88 21.74 -6.06
C LYS A 183 -14.14 22.25 -4.64
N PRO A 184 -15.05 23.21 -4.44
CA PRO A 184 -15.51 23.55 -3.10
C PRO A 184 -16.36 22.42 -2.51
N PRO A 185 -16.49 22.34 -1.18
CA PRO A 185 -17.47 21.49 -0.51
C PRO A 185 -18.91 21.76 -1.00
N THR A 186 -19.73 20.72 -1.12
CA THR A 186 -21.13 20.88 -1.53
C THR A 186 -21.94 21.66 -0.49
N SER A 187 -21.53 21.62 0.78
CA SER A 187 -22.07 22.43 1.90
C SER A 187 -22.08 23.93 1.58
N CYS A 188 -21.11 24.44 0.80
CA CYS A 188 -20.99 25.85 0.44
C CYS A 188 -22.14 26.36 -0.45
N GLY A 189 -22.82 25.47 -1.17
CA GLY A 189 -23.92 25.84 -2.06
C GLY A 189 -23.53 26.73 -3.23
N TYR A 190 -22.28 26.65 -3.71
CA TYR A 190 -21.82 27.43 -4.86
C TYR A 190 -22.42 26.90 -6.18
N ALA A 191 -22.70 27.81 -7.10
CA ALA A 191 -23.18 27.47 -8.43
C ALA A 191 -22.03 26.97 -9.30
N TYR A 192 -22.24 25.82 -9.92
CA TYR A 192 -21.34 25.23 -10.91
C TYR A 192 -21.29 26.11 -12.16
N VAL A 193 -20.08 26.53 -12.55
CA VAL A 193 -19.85 27.21 -13.83
C VAL A 193 -19.00 26.32 -14.74
N ASN A 194 -17.85 25.88 -14.22
CA ASN A 194 -17.03 24.86 -14.83
C ASN A 194 -16.46 23.93 -13.75
N GLU A 195 -15.63 22.98 -14.16
CA GLU A 195 -15.11 21.91 -13.31
C GLU A 195 -14.31 22.41 -12.09
N THR A 196 -13.58 23.53 -12.22
CA THR A 196 -12.78 24.16 -11.15
C THR A 196 -13.21 25.59 -10.82
N VAL A 197 -14.31 26.08 -11.39
CA VAL A 197 -14.83 27.44 -11.22
C VAL A 197 -16.25 27.36 -10.71
N TRP A 198 -16.42 27.89 -9.51
CA TRP A 198 -17.66 27.87 -8.76
C TRP A 198 -17.93 29.26 -8.20
N ASN A 199 -19.15 29.77 -8.42
CA ASN A 199 -19.51 31.12 -8.02
C ASN A 199 -20.46 31.09 -6.82
N PRO A 200 -20.27 31.97 -5.83
CA PRO A 200 -21.19 32.07 -4.71
C PRO A 200 -22.59 32.49 -5.20
N VAL A 201 -23.63 31.86 -4.68
CA VAL A 201 -25.01 32.23 -4.99
C VAL A 201 -25.45 33.33 -4.03
N SER A 202 -25.95 34.45 -4.59
CA SER A 202 -26.43 35.57 -3.80
C SER A 202 -27.61 35.13 -2.90
N GLY A 203 -27.44 35.25 -1.58
CA GLY A 203 -28.50 34.91 -0.62
C GLY A 203 -28.47 33.47 -0.09
N SER A 204 -27.48 32.65 -0.46
CA SER A 204 -27.18 31.45 0.33
C SER A 204 -26.50 31.88 1.63
N THR A 205 -26.99 31.39 2.76
CA THR A 205 -26.23 31.49 4.02
C THR A 205 -24.94 30.72 3.80
N ALA A 206 -23.79 31.41 3.90
CA ALA A 206 -22.50 30.74 3.95
C ALA A 206 -22.60 29.63 5.01
N SER A 207 -22.37 28.38 4.60
CA SER A 207 -22.32 27.27 5.54
C SER A 207 -21.30 27.57 6.64
N ILE A 208 -21.49 26.97 7.81
CA ILE A 208 -20.56 27.05 8.96
C ILE A 208 -19.18 26.48 8.60
N ASP A 209 -19.09 25.75 7.48
CA ASP A 209 -17.88 25.15 6.96
C ASP A 209 -16.80 26.22 6.63
N PRO A 210 -15.67 26.22 7.35
CA PRO A 210 -14.59 27.19 7.14
C PRO A 210 -13.93 27.06 5.75
N ASP A 211 -14.04 25.91 5.10
CA ASP A 211 -13.43 25.67 3.79
C ASP A 211 -14.07 26.53 2.69
N CYS A 212 -15.34 26.93 2.86
CA CYS A 212 -16.04 27.77 1.89
C CYS A 212 -15.42 29.17 1.75
N LEU A 213 -14.87 29.70 2.84
CA LEU A 213 -14.16 30.98 2.85
C LEU A 213 -12.74 30.86 2.29
N GLN A 214 -12.19 29.65 2.29
CA GLN A 214 -10.83 29.36 1.87
C GLN A 214 -10.72 29.02 0.38
N TRP A 215 -11.83 28.64 -0.25
CA TRP A 215 -11.95 28.37 -1.69
C TRP A 215 -11.62 29.60 -2.56
N SER A 216 -10.91 29.37 -3.67
CA SER A 216 -10.64 30.37 -4.69
C SER A 216 -10.74 29.76 -6.09
N ASN A 217 -11.24 30.52 -7.08
CA ASN A 217 -11.26 30.10 -8.49
C ASN A 217 -9.90 30.27 -9.19
N ASP A 218 -8.90 30.81 -8.50
CA ASP A 218 -7.52 30.87 -8.97
C ASP A 218 -6.89 29.47 -8.97
N GLN A 219 -6.40 29.02 -10.12
CA GLN A 219 -5.84 27.68 -10.32
C GLN A 219 -4.59 27.42 -9.45
N GLN A 220 -3.89 28.48 -9.03
CA GLN A 220 -2.72 28.37 -8.15
C GLN A 220 -3.10 28.28 -6.65
N THR A 221 -4.37 28.50 -6.31
CA THR A 221 -4.84 28.59 -4.92
C THR A 221 -5.90 27.52 -4.61
N LEU A 222 -6.94 27.39 -5.45
CA LEU A 222 -8.04 26.43 -5.35
C LEU A 222 -8.45 26.17 -3.88
N CYS A 223 -8.70 24.91 -3.50
CA CYS A 223 -8.90 24.51 -2.11
C CYS A 223 -7.62 23.93 -1.48
N TYR A 224 -6.41 24.27 -1.95
CA TYR A 224 -5.16 23.68 -1.43
C TYR A 224 -4.89 24.00 0.05
N ARG A 225 -5.61 24.96 0.64
CA ARG A 225 -5.54 25.30 2.07
C ARG A 225 -6.70 24.75 2.90
N CYS A 226 -7.70 24.17 2.25
CA CYS A 226 -8.89 23.62 2.88
C CYS A 226 -8.58 22.33 3.64
N ASP A 227 -9.36 22.07 4.68
CA ASP A 227 -9.31 20.81 5.42
C ASP A 227 -9.87 19.65 4.58
N SER A 228 -10.82 19.93 3.69
CA SER A 228 -11.32 18.99 2.67
C SER A 228 -10.21 18.48 1.74
N CYS A 229 -9.25 19.33 1.38
CA CYS A 229 -8.11 18.92 0.57
C CYS A 229 -7.14 18.03 1.36
N LYS A 230 -6.87 18.37 2.63
CA LYS A 230 -6.10 17.50 3.54
C LYS A 230 -6.78 16.14 3.69
N ALA A 231 -8.09 16.12 3.89
CA ALA A 231 -8.89 14.90 4.00
C ALA A 231 -8.83 14.05 2.72
N GLY A 232 -8.91 14.67 1.53
CA GLY A 232 -8.71 14.00 0.24
C GLY A 232 -7.32 13.37 0.09
N VAL A 233 -6.28 14.04 0.60
CA VAL A 233 -4.93 13.46 0.67
C VAL A 233 -4.89 12.26 1.61
N LEU A 234 -5.46 12.36 2.82
CA LEU A 234 -5.56 11.24 3.77
C LEU A 234 -6.29 10.04 3.17
N ALA A 235 -7.41 10.27 2.50
CA ALA A 235 -8.19 9.23 1.84
C ALA A 235 -7.36 8.50 0.77
N THR A 236 -6.63 9.25 -0.06
CA THR A 236 -5.74 8.70 -1.09
C THR A 236 -4.64 7.85 -0.46
N ILE A 237 -4.02 8.35 0.62
CA ILE A 237 -2.99 7.64 1.37
C ILE A 237 -3.55 6.32 1.92
N ARG A 238 -4.68 6.37 2.63
CA ARG A 238 -5.33 5.19 3.21
C ARG A 238 -5.64 4.13 2.17
N HIS A 239 -6.19 4.53 1.02
CA HIS A 239 -6.51 3.60 -0.05
C HIS A 239 -5.25 2.91 -0.60
N SER A 240 -4.18 3.67 -0.85
CA SER A 240 -2.89 3.13 -1.30
C SER A 240 -2.23 2.22 -0.25
N TRP A 241 -2.29 2.60 1.03
CA TRP A 241 -1.74 1.81 2.14
C TRP A 241 -2.49 0.50 2.35
N ARG A 242 -3.82 0.49 2.21
CA ARG A 242 -4.61 -0.76 2.25
C ARG A 242 -4.25 -1.69 1.11
N LYS A 243 -4.12 -1.18 -0.12
CA LYS A 243 -3.65 -1.97 -1.27
C LYS A 243 -2.26 -2.56 -1.03
N ALA A 244 -1.31 -1.75 -0.55
CA ALA A 244 0.04 -2.19 -0.22
C ALA A 244 0.05 -3.22 0.92
N SER A 245 -0.78 -3.03 1.95
CA SER A 245 -0.92 -3.97 3.07
C SER A 245 -1.45 -5.33 2.60
N VAL A 246 -2.45 -5.35 1.71
CA VAL A 246 -2.96 -6.60 1.12
C VAL A 246 -1.86 -7.34 0.36
N ILE A 247 -1.09 -6.64 -0.47
CA ILE A 247 0.06 -7.25 -1.18
C ILE A 247 1.09 -7.78 -0.18
N ASN A 248 1.39 -7.01 0.86
CA ASN A 248 2.35 -7.41 1.90
C ASN A 248 1.89 -8.66 2.67
N ILE A 249 0.59 -8.80 2.98
CA ILE A 249 0.05 -10.01 3.62
C ILE A 249 0.32 -11.26 2.78
N VAL A 250 0.14 -11.18 1.45
CA VAL A 250 0.43 -12.30 0.55
C VAL A 250 1.91 -12.67 0.59
N VAL A 251 2.80 -11.68 0.55
CA VAL A 251 4.26 -11.87 0.65
C VAL A 251 4.64 -12.50 1.99
N LEU A 252 4.03 -12.04 3.08
CA LEU A 252 4.27 -12.53 4.43
C LEU A 252 3.92 -14.01 4.56
N VAL A 253 2.77 -14.44 4.02
CA VAL A 253 2.37 -15.86 4.00
C VAL A 253 3.42 -16.71 3.27
N ILE A 254 3.90 -16.24 2.11
CA ILE A 254 4.94 -16.95 1.35
C ILE A 254 6.23 -17.03 2.18
N LEU A 255 6.70 -15.92 2.75
CA LEU A 255 7.92 -15.89 3.57
C LEU A 255 7.84 -16.80 4.79
N VAL A 256 6.68 -16.91 5.44
CA VAL A 256 6.46 -17.84 6.56
C VAL A 256 6.59 -19.29 6.10
N ILE A 257 6.02 -19.66 4.95
CA ILE A 257 6.17 -21.02 4.40
C ILE A 257 7.64 -21.32 4.11
N VAL A 258 8.34 -20.39 3.46
CA VAL A 258 9.78 -20.50 3.17
C VAL A 258 10.60 -20.65 4.45
N TYR A 259 10.28 -19.85 5.48
CA TYR A 259 10.93 -19.92 6.77
C TYR A 259 10.75 -21.29 7.45
N ILE A 260 9.54 -21.86 7.43
CA ILE A 260 9.27 -23.20 7.98
C ILE A 260 10.07 -24.27 7.25
N VAL A 261 10.11 -24.23 5.92
CA VAL A 261 10.89 -25.19 5.10
C VAL A 261 12.40 -25.03 5.35
N GLY A 262 12.90 -23.80 5.38
CA GLY A 262 14.30 -23.50 5.68
C GLY A 262 14.70 -23.96 7.08
N PHE A 263 13.83 -23.76 8.07
CA PHE A 263 14.04 -24.20 9.43
C PHE A 263 14.03 -25.73 9.56
N ALA A 264 13.12 -26.41 8.85
CA ALA A 264 13.10 -27.87 8.77
C ALA A 264 14.37 -28.43 8.12
N ALA A 265 14.84 -27.81 7.03
CA ALA A 265 16.09 -28.18 6.37
C ALA A 265 17.32 -27.98 7.27
N TYR A 266 17.39 -26.85 7.98
CA TYR A 266 18.44 -26.57 8.97
C TYR A 266 18.43 -27.59 10.11
N ARG A 267 17.25 -27.91 10.66
CA ARG A 267 17.11 -28.91 11.72
C ARG A 267 17.55 -30.30 11.25
N ASN A 268 17.23 -30.67 10.01
CA ASN A 268 17.63 -31.95 9.44
C ASN A 268 19.15 -32.02 9.21
N ALA A 269 19.77 -30.97 8.68
CA ALA A 269 21.22 -30.89 8.52
C ALA A 269 21.95 -31.01 9.88
N ARG A 270 21.46 -30.32 10.91
CA ARG A 270 22.04 -30.38 12.25
C ARG A 270 21.88 -31.75 12.92
N ARG A 271 20.80 -32.49 12.65
CA ARG A 271 20.65 -33.87 13.14
C ARG A 271 21.68 -34.82 12.52
N ILE A 272 21.98 -34.64 11.24
CA ILE A 272 22.99 -35.44 10.53
C ILE A 272 24.39 -35.16 11.10
N ASP A 273 24.71 -33.90 11.38
CA ASP A 273 26.01 -33.52 11.97
C ASP A 273 26.19 -33.99 13.43
N ASN A 274 25.09 -34.23 14.16
CA ASN A 274 25.11 -34.61 15.57
C ASN A 274 25.11 -36.14 15.83
N ASP A 275 25.19 -36.99 14.80
CA ASP A 275 25.16 -38.46 14.92
C ASP A 275 24.01 -39.01 15.81
N GLU A 276 22.84 -38.35 15.85
CA GLU A 276 21.68 -38.93 16.52
C GLU A 276 21.18 -40.13 15.70
N PRO A 277 21.13 -41.35 16.27
CA PRO A 277 20.73 -42.53 15.52
C PRO A 277 19.31 -42.32 14.99
N PHE A 278 19.14 -42.52 13.67
CA PHE A 278 17.83 -42.63 13.06
C PHE A 278 17.02 -43.60 13.92
N GLY A 279 15.93 -43.10 14.52
CA GLY A 279 15.07 -43.88 15.40
C GLY A 279 14.87 -45.25 14.82
N GLU A 280 15.52 -46.22 15.45
CA GLU A 280 15.69 -47.55 14.90
C GLU A 280 14.29 -48.14 14.79
N SER A 281 13.82 -48.34 13.55
CA SER A 281 12.60 -49.08 13.30
C SER A 281 12.85 -50.50 13.80
N ARG A 282 12.51 -50.73 15.08
CA ARG A 282 12.68 -51.99 15.79
C ARG A 282 11.76 -53.03 15.16
N MET A 283 12.17 -53.60 14.03
CA MET A 283 11.59 -54.82 13.51
C MET A 283 12.07 -55.97 14.39
N THR A 284 11.25 -56.34 15.37
CA THR A 284 11.47 -57.52 16.20
C THR A 284 11.32 -58.76 15.31
N LYS A 285 12.43 -59.30 14.81
CA LYS A 285 12.44 -60.56 14.07
C LYS A 285 12.21 -61.69 15.09
N ALA A 286 10.97 -62.14 15.22
CA ALA A 286 10.63 -63.34 15.99
C ALA A 286 11.36 -64.54 15.36
N ARG A 287 12.37 -65.08 16.06
CA ARG A 287 12.97 -66.38 15.72
C ARG A 287 12.03 -67.47 16.25
N PRO A 288 11.49 -68.37 15.41
CA PRO A 288 10.82 -69.56 15.93
C PRO A 288 11.88 -70.50 16.50
N SER A 289 11.73 -70.87 17.77
CA SER A 289 12.47 -71.93 18.42
C SER A 289 12.07 -73.27 17.78
N SER A 290 13.06 -74.02 17.29
CA SER A 290 12.84 -75.40 16.87
C SER A 290 12.55 -76.24 18.11
N PHE A 291 11.31 -76.72 18.21
CA PHE A 291 10.94 -77.81 19.11
C PHE A 291 11.73 -79.06 18.72
N ARG A 292 12.62 -79.53 19.60
CA ARG A 292 13.04 -80.94 19.62
C ARG A 292 12.03 -81.70 20.46
N LEU A 293 11.40 -82.70 19.87
CA LEU A 293 10.71 -83.76 20.59
C LEU A 293 11.15 -85.10 19.98
N PHE A 294 11.39 -86.03 20.88
CA PHE A 294 11.95 -87.37 20.71
C PHE A 294 11.22 -88.23 19.68
#